data_AF-A0A081PDF7-F1
#
_entry.id   AF-A0A081PDF7-F1
#
_cell.length_a   1.000
_cell.length_b   1.000
_cell.length_c   1.000
_cell.angle_alpha   90.00
_cell.angle_beta   90.00
_cell.angle_gamma   90.00
#
_symmetry.space_group_name_H-M   'P 1'
#
loop_
_entity.id
_entity.type
_entity.pdbx_description
1 polymer ?
#
loop_
_entity_poly.entity_id
_entity_poly.type
_entity_poly.pdbx_seq_one_letter_code
_entity_poly.pdbx_strand_id
1 'polypeptide(L)'
;MGTADDFMNSFFAAYPHARNGTLSIEELNILMYEHQQKINNSPLDNFDGISPEQMNALLYAPFAPDNILQFKKDMDFHVSKSPFFRLSEILINEIRQAGSLKLTVNGNLPIRICELLCGQNLINWPYMQLVKRVREEEIPYLWPLKQYLLDEGIVKKRNNALSLTKNGEKRLEESMSVRFIQMFNYFGTRFHWNNFYELQDNGKYGQLGWTYSLVLLAKYGDSARKSDFYSLKLIQAFEEHLWEAHQNGKEGKANEDFHQAYKIRFFECFANWFGLVNIESKSDRSFSYFDRPLITKSELFNQLFELNYTR
;
A
#
# COMPACT_ATOMS: atom_id res chain seq x y z
N MET A 1 -5.50 28.33 -13.81
CA MET A 1 -4.48 28.37 -14.86
C MET A 1 -4.13 26.92 -15.17
N GLY A 2 -3.91 26.56 -16.43
CA GLY A 2 -3.59 25.17 -16.79
C GLY A 2 -2.14 24.84 -16.49
N THR A 3 -1.83 23.55 -16.30
CA THR A 3 -0.46 23.05 -16.08
C THR A 3 0.54 23.50 -17.14
N ALA A 4 0.08 23.68 -18.39
CA ALA A 4 0.89 24.20 -19.49
C ALA A 4 1.22 25.69 -19.36
N ASP A 5 0.26 26.51 -18.90
CA ASP A 5 0.48 27.94 -18.69
C ASP A 5 1.46 28.17 -17.55
N ASP A 6 1.33 27.39 -16.46
CA ASP A 6 2.23 27.47 -15.30
C ASP A 6 3.65 27.03 -15.67
N PHE A 7 3.79 25.97 -16.47
CA PHE A 7 5.09 25.56 -17.00
C PHE A 7 5.71 26.66 -17.85
N MET A 8 4.99 27.19 -18.84
CA MET A 8 5.51 28.22 -19.74
C MET A 8 5.86 29.52 -18.99
N ASN A 9 5.06 29.91 -18.01
CA ASN A 9 5.36 31.06 -17.14
C ASN A 9 6.65 30.84 -16.35
N SER A 10 6.82 29.67 -15.75
CA SER A 10 8.05 29.32 -15.01
C SER A 10 9.27 29.24 -15.92
N PHE A 11 9.11 28.71 -17.14
CA PHE A 11 10.17 28.60 -18.14
C PHE A 11 10.66 29.97 -18.56
N PHE A 12 9.74 30.88 -18.91
CA PHE A 12 10.14 32.24 -19.28
C PHE A 12 10.68 33.06 -18.12
N ALA A 13 10.29 32.76 -16.88
CA ALA A 13 10.91 33.37 -15.71
C ALA A 13 12.36 32.91 -15.52
N ALA A 14 12.65 31.62 -15.78
CA ALA A 14 14.00 31.06 -15.70
C ALA A 14 14.89 31.44 -16.89
N TYR A 15 14.30 31.58 -18.09
CA TYR A 15 14.98 31.89 -19.34
C TYR A 15 14.33 33.11 -20.04
N PRO A 16 14.49 34.35 -19.52
CA PRO A 16 13.83 35.53 -20.09
C PRO A 16 14.18 35.80 -21.55
N HIS A 17 15.40 35.46 -21.97
CA HIS A 17 15.88 35.61 -23.34
C HIS A 17 15.15 34.71 -24.35
N ALA A 18 14.52 33.63 -23.90
CA ALA A 18 13.69 32.77 -24.75
C ALA A 18 12.44 33.51 -25.30
N ARG A 19 12.04 34.64 -24.69
CA ARG A 19 10.94 35.49 -25.22
C ARG A 19 11.36 36.37 -26.38
N ASN A 20 12.66 36.56 -26.58
CA ASN A 20 13.16 37.59 -27.51
C ASN A 20 13.20 37.11 -28.97
N GLY A 21 12.82 35.85 -29.25
CA GLY A 21 12.79 35.29 -30.61
C GLY A 21 14.16 35.13 -31.27
N THR A 22 15.24 35.18 -30.49
CA THR A 22 16.63 35.12 -30.98
C THR A 22 17.22 33.72 -30.98
N LEU A 23 16.59 32.78 -30.26
CA LEU A 23 17.00 31.39 -30.19
C LEU A 23 16.43 30.59 -31.37
N SER A 24 17.22 29.66 -31.88
CA SER A 24 16.74 28.61 -32.77
C SER A 24 15.77 27.66 -32.05
N ILE A 25 15.00 26.89 -32.83
CA ILE A 25 14.10 25.87 -32.30
C ILE A 25 14.89 24.81 -31.50
N GLU A 26 16.10 24.46 -31.94
CA GLU A 26 16.95 23.49 -31.26
C GLU A 26 17.39 23.99 -29.89
N GLU A 27 17.85 25.25 -29.81
CA GLU A 27 18.21 25.87 -28.53
C GLU A 27 17.01 25.98 -27.59
N LEU A 28 15.83 26.36 -28.10
CA LEU A 28 14.60 26.38 -27.30
C LEU A 28 14.25 25.00 -26.75
N ASN A 29 14.36 23.94 -27.56
CA ASN A 29 14.07 22.57 -27.13
C ASN A 29 15.04 22.11 -26.03
N ILE A 30 16.33 22.44 -26.14
CA ILE A 30 17.34 22.13 -25.11
C ILE A 30 16.96 22.83 -23.80
N LEU A 31 16.70 24.15 -23.83
CA LEU A 31 16.34 24.90 -22.63
C LEU A 31 15.03 24.40 -22.00
N MET A 32 14.02 24.09 -22.81
CA MET A 32 12.75 23.53 -22.32
C MET A 32 12.95 22.16 -21.67
N TYR A 33 13.79 21.31 -22.25
CA TYR A 33 14.15 20.02 -21.68
C TYR A 33 14.88 20.18 -20.34
N GLU A 34 15.91 21.03 -20.27
CA GLU A 34 16.64 21.32 -19.03
C GLU A 34 15.72 21.86 -17.93
N HIS A 35 14.82 22.78 -18.28
CA HIS A 35 13.84 23.33 -17.35
C HIS A 35 12.88 22.27 -16.82
N GLN A 36 12.36 21.41 -17.70
CA GLN A 36 11.50 20.30 -17.32
C GLN A 36 12.23 19.32 -16.39
N GLN A 37 13.47 18.98 -16.70
CA GLN A 37 14.29 18.13 -15.84
C GLN A 37 14.51 18.77 -14.47
N LYS A 38 14.79 20.07 -14.43
CA LYS A 38 14.94 20.80 -13.16
C LYS A 38 13.66 20.77 -12.33
N ILE A 39 12.49 21.02 -12.92
CA ILE A 39 11.20 20.95 -12.22
C ILE A 39 10.94 19.52 -11.71
N ASN A 40 11.09 18.51 -12.57
CA ASN A 40 10.78 17.13 -12.22
C ASN A 40 11.69 16.56 -11.13
N ASN A 41 12.90 17.09 -10.99
CA ASN A 41 13.86 16.68 -9.97
C ASN A 41 13.93 17.61 -8.75
N SER A 42 13.14 18.70 -8.72
CA SER A 42 13.10 19.59 -7.57
C SER A 42 12.12 19.07 -6.50
N PRO A 43 12.47 19.13 -5.20
CA PRO A 43 11.56 18.82 -4.11
C PRO A 43 10.26 19.64 -4.18
N LEU A 44 9.12 19.00 -3.89
CA LEU A 44 7.84 19.68 -3.76
C LEU A 44 7.26 19.51 -2.35
N ASP A 45 6.82 20.62 -1.76
CA ASP A 45 6.21 20.63 -0.43
C ASP A 45 4.93 19.79 -0.37
N ASN A 46 4.13 19.79 -1.44
CA ASN A 46 2.92 18.96 -1.56
C ASN A 46 3.24 17.45 -1.58
N PHE A 47 4.47 17.07 -1.92
CA PHE A 47 4.97 15.70 -1.87
C PHE A 47 5.93 15.50 -0.69
N ASP A 48 5.88 16.38 0.30
CA ASP A 48 6.68 16.27 1.51
C ASP A 48 8.20 16.23 1.24
N GLY A 49 8.62 17.00 0.23
CA GLY A 49 10.02 17.16 -0.15
C GLY A 49 10.56 16.12 -1.13
N ILE A 50 9.74 15.20 -1.64
CA ILE A 50 10.15 14.37 -2.79
C ILE A 50 9.82 15.09 -4.11
N SER A 51 10.56 14.78 -5.17
CA SER A 51 10.36 15.39 -6.48
C SER A 51 9.20 14.75 -7.25
N PRO A 52 8.63 15.41 -8.29
CA PRO A 52 7.69 14.79 -9.21
C PRO A 52 8.18 13.48 -9.81
N GLU A 53 9.46 13.40 -10.17
CA GLU A 53 10.07 12.18 -10.73
C GLU A 53 10.06 11.04 -9.71
N GLN A 54 10.45 11.33 -8.46
CA GLN A 54 10.41 10.34 -7.37
C GLN A 54 8.99 9.89 -7.06
N MET A 55 8.02 10.81 -7.03
CA MET A 55 6.61 10.48 -6.84
C MET A 55 6.09 9.60 -7.99
N ASN A 56 6.42 9.93 -9.23
CA ASN A 56 6.04 9.14 -10.40
C ASN A 56 6.59 7.70 -10.29
N ALA A 57 7.87 7.55 -9.93
CA ALA A 57 8.49 6.25 -9.73
C ALA A 57 7.79 5.45 -8.63
N LEU A 58 7.41 6.07 -7.50
CA LEU A 58 6.65 5.41 -6.44
C LEU A 58 5.29 4.89 -6.93
N LEU A 59 4.58 5.66 -7.76
CA LEU A 59 3.24 5.33 -8.23
C LEU A 59 3.22 4.23 -9.30
N TYR A 60 4.17 4.26 -10.24
CA TYR A 60 4.11 3.42 -11.44
C TYR A 60 5.18 2.32 -11.49
N ALA A 61 6.29 2.49 -10.76
CA ALA A 61 7.41 1.56 -10.75
C ALA A 61 7.94 1.34 -9.32
N PRO A 62 7.07 0.85 -8.40
CA PRO A 62 7.44 0.67 -7.00
C PRO A 62 8.63 -0.29 -6.88
N PHE A 63 9.64 0.12 -6.11
CA PHE A 63 10.90 -0.62 -5.91
C PHE A 63 11.73 -0.88 -7.18
N ALA A 64 11.48 -0.15 -8.28
CA ALA A 64 12.42 -0.12 -9.39
C ALA A 64 13.81 0.35 -8.92
N PRO A 65 14.91 -0.04 -9.58
CA PRO A 65 16.23 0.48 -9.27
C PRO A 65 16.22 2.00 -9.17
N ASP A 66 16.99 2.56 -8.24
CA ASP A 66 17.11 4.00 -7.98
C ASP A 66 15.85 4.71 -7.43
N ASN A 67 14.76 3.97 -7.17
CA ASN A 67 13.62 4.51 -6.45
C ASN A 67 13.98 4.77 -4.98
N ILE A 68 13.35 5.79 -4.38
CA ILE A 68 13.70 6.28 -3.05
C ILE A 68 13.38 5.27 -1.94
N LEU A 69 12.49 4.31 -2.22
CA LEU A 69 12.12 3.25 -1.30
C LEU A 69 12.52 1.92 -1.92
N GLN A 70 13.36 1.16 -1.21
CA GLN A 70 13.82 -0.16 -1.63
C GLN A 70 13.56 -1.20 -0.54
N PHE A 71 13.49 -2.46 -0.99
CA PHE A 71 13.66 -3.59 -0.09
C PHE A 71 15.13 -3.77 0.28
N LYS A 72 15.39 -4.07 1.56
CA LYS A 72 16.75 -4.42 2.01
C LYS A 72 17.17 -5.76 1.42
N LYS A 73 18.44 -5.86 1.00
CA LYS A 73 19.00 -7.08 0.38
C LYS A 73 18.94 -8.31 1.30
N ASP A 74 19.16 -8.12 2.60
CA ASP A 74 19.27 -9.22 3.58
C ASP A 74 17.96 -9.46 4.35
N MET A 75 16.81 -9.35 3.68
CA MET A 75 15.50 -9.44 4.33
C MET A 75 14.99 -10.87 4.56
N ASP A 76 15.63 -11.91 4.00
CA ASP A 76 15.15 -13.32 4.08
C ASP A 76 14.85 -13.74 5.52
N PHE A 77 15.73 -13.39 6.47
CA PHE A 77 15.56 -13.70 7.89
C PHE A 77 14.33 -12.99 8.51
N HIS A 78 14.03 -11.79 8.03
CA HIS A 78 13.01 -10.90 8.58
C HIS A 78 11.64 -11.11 7.97
N VAL A 79 11.58 -11.50 6.69
CA VAL A 79 10.34 -11.82 5.95
C VAL A 79 9.50 -12.85 6.68
N SER A 80 10.16 -13.84 7.30
CA SER A 80 9.50 -14.86 8.11
C SER A 80 8.71 -14.33 9.30
N LYS A 81 8.88 -13.05 9.68
CA LYS A 81 8.15 -12.37 10.76
C LYS A 81 6.91 -11.63 10.26
N SER A 82 6.75 -11.43 8.95
CA SER A 82 5.58 -10.74 8.39
C SER A 82 4.32 -11.61 8.56
N PRO A 83 3.28 -11.14 9.28
CA PRO A 83 2.11 -11.95 9.63
C PRO A 83 1.43 -12.57 8.41
N PHE A 84 1.14 -11.75 7.40
CA PHE A 84 0.40 -12.19 6.23
C PHE A 84 1.16 -13.19 5.37
N PHE A 85 2.48 -13.01 5.23
CA PHE A 85 3.35 -13.97 4.54
C PHE A 85 3.40 -15.30 5.29
N ARG A 86 3.53 -15.28 6.61
CA ARG A 86 3.49 -16.51 7.42
C ARG A 86 2.15 -17.24 7.27
N LEU A 87 1.03 -16.52 7.29
CA LEU A 87 -0.29 -17.11 7.11
C LEU A 87 -0.44 -17.72 5.70
N SER A 88 0.13 -17.10 4.66
CA SER A 88 0.13 -17.71 3.32
C SER A 88 0.95 -19.00 3.28
N GLU A 89 2.12 -19.05 3.91
CA GLU A 89 2.95 -20.25 3.95
C GLU A 89 2.27 -21.39 4.72
N ILE A 90 1.55 -21.07 5.80
CA ILE A 90 0.74 -22.07 6.53
C ILE A 90 -0.39 -22.61 5.64
N LEU A 91 -1.15 -21.73 4.97
CA LEU A 91 -2.24 -22.14 4.09
C LEU A 91 -1.73 -23.00 2.92
N ILE A 92 -0.60 -22.62 2.30
CA ILE A 92 0.06 -23.40 1.25
C ILE A 92 0.43 -24.80 1.76
N ASN A 93 1.00 -24.87 2.97
CA ASN A 93 1.38 -26.15 3.57
C ASN A 93 0.16 -27.06 3.82
N GLU A 94 -0.95 -26.53 4.30
CA GLU A 94 -2.19 -27.30 4.48
C GLU A 94 -2.73 -27.82 3.14
N ILE A 95 -2.70 -26.98 2.09
CA ILE A 95 -3.13 -27.38 0.74
C ILE A 95 -2.22 -28.49 0.20
N ARG A 96 -0.91 -28.36 0.38
CA ARG A 96 0.09 -29.34 -0.06
C ARG A 96 -0.08 -30.68 0.65
N GLN A 97 -0.20 -30.67 1.98
CA GLN A 97 -0.36 -31.88 2.78
C GLN A 97 -1.68 -32.61 2.47
N ALA A 98 -2.76 -31.87 2.23
CA ALA A 98 -4.02 -32.46 1.81
C ALA A 98 -3.96 -33.06 0.40
N GLY A 99 -3.06 -32.57 -0.47
CA GLY A 99 -3.00 -32.83 -1.91
C GLY A 99 -4.17 -32.21 -2.69
N SER A 100 -5.37 -32.25 -2.11
CA SER A 100 -6.61 -31.65 -2.59
C SER A 100 -7.46 -31.20 -1.40
N LEU A 101 -7.26 -29.97 -0.93
CA LEU A 101 -8.03 -29.36 0.17
C LEU A 101 -9.46 -29.05 -0.29
N LYS A 102 -10.45 -29.83 0.17
CA LYS A 102 -11.87 -29.56 -0.10
C LYS A 102 -12.30 -28.22 0.50
N LEU A 103 -13.04 -27.43 -0.26
CA LEU A 103 -13.66 -26.19 0.18
C LEU A 103 -15.07 -26.45 0.73
N THR A 104 -15.65 -25.46 1.40
CA THR A 104 -17.08 -25.47 1.74
C THR A 104 -17.94 -25.43 0.48
N VAL A 105 -19.24 -25.70 0.57
CA VAL A 105 -20.17 -25.66 -0.58
C VAL A 105 -20.09 -24.34 -1.35
N ASN A 106 -19.87 -23.21 -0.65
CA ASN A 106 -19.76 -21.88 -1.26
C ASN A 106 -18.37 -21.58 -1.84
N GLY A 107 -17.41 -22.50 -1.72
CA GLY A 107 -16.03 -22.31 -2.16
C GLY A 107 -15.14 -21.55 -1.19
N ASN A 108 -15.53 -21.44 0.08
CA ASN A 108 -14.73 -20.84 1.14
C ASN A 108 -13.80 -21.88 1.78
N LEU A 109 -12.74 -21.42 2.43
CA LEU A 109 -11.87 -22.23 3.26
C LEU A 109 -12.72 -22.93 4.34
N PRO A 110 -12.47 -24.22 4.61
CA PRO A 110 -13.11 -24.91 5.73
C PRO A 110 -12.82 -24.21 7.05
N ILE A 111 -13.78 -24.24 7.97
CA ILE A 111 -13.65 -23.60 9.30
C ILE A 111 -12.40 -24.06 10.03
N ARG A 112 -12.02 -25.35 9.95
CA ARG A 112 -10.78 -25.87 10.53
C ARG A 112 -9.54 -25.09 10.06
N ILE A 113 -9.48 -24.72 8.78
CA ILE A 113 -8.38 -23.95 8.21
C ILE A 113 -8.44 -22.51 8.69
N CYS A 114 -9.64 -21.90 8.72
CA CYS A 114 -9.82 -20.55 9.25
C CYS A 114 -9.40 -20.45 10.73
N GLU A 115 -9.82 -21.39 11.57
CA GLU A 115 -9.45 -21.49 12.98
C GLU A 115 -7.94 -21.72 13.16
N LEU A 116 -7.32 -22.56 12.32
CA LEU A 116 -5.87 -22.77 12.31
C LEU A 116 -5.11 -21.47 12.03
N LEU A 117 -5.52 -20.73 11.00
CA LEU A 117 -4.87 -19.49 10.59
C LEU A 117 -5.06 -18.39 11.62
N CYS A 118 -6.30 -18.17 12.10
CA CYS A 118 -6.59 -17.17 13.13
C CYS A 118 -5.93 -17.52 14.47
N GLY A 119 -5.85 -18.82 14.82
CA GLY A 119 -5.22 -19.29 16.04
C GLY A 119 -3.71 -19.03 16.12
N GLN A 120 -3.07 -18.65 15.00
CA GLN A 120 -1.68 -18.18 15.02
C GLN A 120 -1.52 -16.81 15.71
N ASN A 121 -2.62 -16.04 15.87
CA ASN A 121 -2.64 -14.72 16.52
C ASN A 121 -1.58 -13.73 15.99
N LEU A 122 -1.33 -13.75 14.67
CA LEU A 122 -0.28 -12.93 14.04
C LEU A 122 -0.75 -11.54 13.61
N ILE A 123 -2.04 -11.40 13.31
CA ILE A 123 -2.64 -10.12 12.91
C ILE A 123 -3.61 -9.71 14.01
N ASN A 124 -3.33 -8.58 14.65
CA ASN A 124 -4.28 -7.99 15.57
C ASN A 124 -5.45 -7.40 14.78
N TRP A 125 -6.65 -7.89 15.04
CA TRP A 125 -7.88 -7.36 14.49
C TRP A 125 -8.89 -7.20 15.64
N PRO A 126 -9.13 -5.96 16.13
CA PRO A 126 -9.91 -5.73 17.35
C PRO A 126 -11.34 -6.29 17.35
N TYR A 127 -11.91 -6.52 16.16
CA TYR A 127 -13.25 -7.07 15.99
C TYR A 127 -13.29 -8.60 16.12
N MET A 128 -12.15 -9.28 16.27
CA MET A 128 -12.09 -10.74 16.45
C MET A 128 -12.95 -11.21 17.64
N GLN A 129 -13.00 -10.43 18.73
CA GLN A 129 -13.84 -10.74 19.90
C GLN A 129 -15.35 -10.74 19.62
N LEU A 130 -15.80 -10.10 18.52
CA LEU A 130 -17.19 -10.07 18.10
C LEU A 130 -17.55 -11.23 17.16
N VAL A 131 -16.54 -11.97 16.68
CA VAL A 131 -16.72 -13.09 15.75
C VAL A 131 -17.28 -14.30 16.50
N LYS A 132 -18.52 -14.66 16.21
CA LYS A 132 -19.16 -15.85 16.81
C LYS A 132 -18.61 -17.17 16.26
N ARG A 133 -18.14 -17.18 15.01
CA ARG A 133 -17.62 -18.36 14.32
C ARG A 133 -16.62 -17.93 13.27
N VAL A 134 -15.42 -18.49 13.33
CA VAL A 134 -14.30 -18.14 12.45
C VAL A 134 -14.54 -18.74 11.05
N ARG A 135 -15.20 -17.98 10.18
CA ARG A 135 -15.41 -18.32 8.75
C ARG A 135 -14.59 -17.38 7.88
N GLU A 136 -14.31 -17.79 6.64
CA GLU A 136 -13.49 -16.99 5.72
C GLU A 136 -14.05 -15.58 5.51
N GLU A 137 -15.36 -15.47 5.33
CA GLU A 137 -16.07 -14.20 5.09
C GLU A 137 -16.17 -13.30 6.32
N GLU A 138 -15.94 -13.84 7.53
CA GLU A 138 -16.01 -13.08 8.78
C GLU A 138 -14.65 -12.47 9.15
N ILE A 139 -13.57 -12.92 8.52
CA ILE A 139 -12.19 -12.51 8.84
C ILE A 139 -11.56 -11.84 7.62
N PRO A 140 -11.22 -10.55 7.69
CA PRO A 140 -10.94 -9.73 6.51
C PRO A 140 -9.68 -10.17 5.75
N TYR A 141 -8.74 -10.84 6.41
CA TYR A 141 -7.48 -11.28 5.81
C TYR A 141 -7.52 -12.72 5.25
N LEU A 142 -8.57 -13.52 5.50
CA LEU A 142 -8.59 -14.93 5.04
C LEU A 142 -8.92 -15.08 3.55
N TRP A 143 -9.98 -14.44 3.08
CA TRP A 143 -10.32 -14.48 1.64
C TRP A 143 -9.18 -13.92 0.77
N PRO A 144 -8.58 -12.75 1.09
CA PRO A 144 -7.46 -12.22 0.31
C PRO A 144 -6.26 -13.17 0.22
N LEU A 145 -5.92 -13.91 1.29
CA LEU A 145 -4.87 -14.94 1.23
C LEU A 145 -5.17 -16.00 0.17
N LYS A 146 -6.37 -16.57 0.21
CA LYS A 146 -6.80 -17.56 -0.79
C LYS A 146 -6.80 -16.97 -2.20
N GLN A 147 -7.28 -15.74 -2.34
CA GLN A 147 -7.39 -15.05 -3.63
C GLN A 147 -6.02 -14.81 -4.26
N TYR A 148 -5.03 -14.35 -3.48
CA TYR A 148 -3.64 -14.23 -3.95
C TYR A 148 -3.09 -15.55 -4.51
N LEU A 149 -3.29 -16.67 -3.80
CA LEU A 149 -2.80 -17.96 -4.26
C LEU A 149 -3.45 -18.41 -5.57
N LEU A 150 -4.72 -18.07 -5.77
CA LEU A 150 -5.46 -18.36 -7.00
C LEU A 150 -5.01 -17.48 -8.16
N ASP A 151 -4.93 -16.16 -7.94
CA ASP A 151 -4.63 -15.18 -8.99
C ASP A 151 -3.17 -15.26 -9.47
N GLU A 152 -2.25 -15.67 -8.59
CA GLU A 152 -0.86 -15.97 -8.97
C GLU A 152 -0.68 -17.39 -9.52
N GLY A 153 -1.74 -18.19 -9.58
CA GLY A 153 -1.70 -19.57 -10.06
C GLY A 153 -0.81 -20.49 -9.22
N ILE A 154 -0.58 -20.15 -7.94
CA ILE A 154 0.13 -21.00 -6.97
C ILE A 154 -0.73 -22.24 -6.69
N VAL A 155 -2.03 -22.01 -6.51
CA VAL A 155 -3.04 -23.07 -6.38
C VAL A 155 -4.05 -22.96 -7.51
N LYS A 156 -4.77 -24.06 -7.76
CA LYS A 156 -5.94 -24.09 -8.64
C LYS A 156 -7.15 -24.61 -7.88
N LYS A 157 -8.33 -24.09 -8.23
CA LYS A 157 -9.62 -24.63 -7.78
C LYS A 157 -10.19 -25.58 -8.83
N ARG A 158 -10.41 -26.85 -8.47
CA ARG A 158 -11.11 -27.85 -9.31
C ARG A 158 -12.01 -28.72 -8.43
N ASN A 159 -13.22 -29.01 -8.91
CA ASN A 159 -14.21 -29.81 -8.16
C ASN A 159 -14.39 -29.31 -6.72
N ASN A 160 -14.44 -27.98 -6.56
CA ASN A 160 -14.54 -27.30 -5.28
C ASN A 160 -13.46 -27.70 -4.25
N ALA A 161 -12.24 -27.94 -4.71
CA ALA A 161 -11.06 -28.19 -3.89
C ALA A 161 -9.85 -27.40 -4.43
N LEU A 162 -8.94 -27.03 -3.53
CA LEU A 162 -7.66 -26.39 -3.85
C LEU A 162 -6.55 -27.44 -3.90
N SER A 163 -5.67 -27.32 -4.90
CA SER A 163 -4.45 -28.13 -5.01
C SER A 163 -3.32 -27.27 -5.57
N LEU A 164 -2.08 -27.60 -5.22
CA LEU A 164 -0.91 -26.93 -5.81
C LEU A 164 -0.85 -27.14 -7.32
N THR A 165 -0.40 -26.11 -8.03
CA THR A 165 -0.05 -26.24 -9.45
C THR A 165 1.44 -26.55 -9.59
N LYS A 166 1.88 -26.97 -10.78
CA LYS A 166 3.32 -27.11 -11.07
C LYS A 166 4.07 -25.78 -10.92
N ASN A 167 3.41 -24.67 -11.26
CA ASN A 167 3.95 -23.33 -11.08
C ASN A 167 4.08 -23.00 -9.58
N GLY A 168 3.07 -23.36 -8.78
CA GLY A 168 3.10 -23.22 -7.33
C GLY A 168 4.27 -23.97 -6.71
N GLU A 169 4.45 -25.26 -7.04
CA GLU A 169 5.59 -26.05 -6.56
C GLU A 169 6.93 -25.37 -6.87
N LYS A 170 7.14 -24.96 -8.14
CA LYS A 170 8.35 -24.23 -8.54
C LYS A 170 8.55 -22.93 -7.75
N ARG A 171 7.47 -22.18 -7.52
CA ARG A 171 7.53 -20.91 -6.79
C ARG A 171 7.92 -21.10 -5.33
N LEU A 172 7.60 -22.25 -4.72
CA LEU A 172 8.03 -22.59 -3.37
C LEU A 172 9.53 -22.91 -3.26
N GLU A 173 10.21 -23.16 -4.37
CA GLU A 173 11.67 -23.34 -4.43
C GLU A 173 12.43 -22.00 -4.42
N GLU A 174 11.76 -20.88 -4.67
CA GLU A 174 12.36 -19.54 -4.62
C GLU A 174 12.73 -19.14 -3.17
N SER A 175 13.53 -18.08 -2.99
CA SER A 175 13.80 -17.59 -1.63
C SER A 175 12.55 -16.96 -0.99
N MET A 176 12.54 -16.87 0.34
CA MET A 176 11.42 -16.24 1.06
C MET A 176 11.25 -14.78 0.65
N SER A 177 12.34 -14.05 0.47
CA SER A 177 12.33 -12.65 -0.01
C SER A 177 11.64 -12.52 -1.35
N VAL A 178 11.98 -13.39 -2.31
CA VAL A 178 11.35 -13.35 -3.64
C VAL A 178 9.85 -13.58 -3.54
N ARG A 179 9.41 -14.62 -2.82
CA ARG A 179 7.97 -14.90 -2.63
C ARG A 179 7.25 -13.77 -1.91
N PHE A 180 7.88 -13.20 -0.89
CA PHE A 180 7.34 -12.07 -0.15
C PHE A 180 7.18 -10.84 -1.04
N ILE A 181 8.21 -10.46 -1.80
CA ILE A 181 8.17 -9.29 -2.68
C ILE A 181 7.06 -9.45 -3.72
N GLN A 182 6.92 -10.65 -4.31
CA GLN A 182 5.83 -10.92 -5.25
C GLN A 182 4.46 -10.78 -4.58
N MET A 183 4.27 -11.33 -3.39
CA MET A 183 3.03 -11.20 -2.62
C MET A 183 2.74 -9.74 -2.26
N PHE A 184 3.73 -9.03 -1.73
CA PHE A 184 3.63 -7.64 -1.31
C PHE A 184 3.25 -6.73 -2.48
N ASN A 185 3.92 -6.90 -3.63
CA ASN A 185 3.61 -6.15 -4.85
C ASN A 185 2.22 -6.49 -5.39
N TYR A 186 1.81 -7.75 -5.37
CA TYR A 186 0.45 -8.14 -5.75
C TYR A 186 -0.59 -7.38 -4.91
N PHE A 187 -0.42 -7.36 -3.59
CA PHE A 187 -1.37 -6.67 -2.70
C PHE A 187 -1.30 -5.15 -2.83
N GLY A 188 -0.14 -4.55 -3.11
CA GLY A 188 -0.05 -3.11 -3.33
C GLY A 188 -0.65 -2.65 -4.66
N THR A 189 -0.50 -3.43 -5.73
CA THR A 189 -0.73 -2.95 -7.11
C THR A 189 -1.89 -3.62 -7.85
N ARG A 190 -2.09 -4.92 -7.67
CA ARG A 190 -3.03 -5.73 -8.49
C ARG A 190 -4.29 -6.10 -7.74
N PHE A 191 -4.19 -6.34 -6.44
CA PHE A 191 -5.35 -6.59 -5.61
C PHE A 191 -6.12 -5.27 -5.41
N HIS A 192 -7.39 -5.23 -5.81
CA HIS A 192 -8.20 -4.02 -5.64
C HIS A 192 -8.65 -3.86 -4.19
N TRP A 193 -8.27 -2.76 -3.54
CA TRP A 193 -8.58 -2.52 -2.12
C TRP A 193 -10.04 -2.12 -1.88
N ASN A 194 -10.80 -1.81 -2.94
CA ASN A 194 -12.25 -1.62 -2.84
C ASN A 194 -12.98 -2.89 -2.36
N ASN A 195 -12.34 -4.06 -2.49
CA ASN A 195 -12.84 -5.32 -1.94
C ASN A 195 -12.70 -5.40 -0.41
N PHE A 196 -11.93 -4.50 0.22
CA PHE A 196 -11.86 -4.41 1.67
C PHE A 196 -13.03 -3.58 2.21
N TYR A 197 -14.02 -4.28 2.76
CA TYR A 197 -15.23 -3.71 3.36
C TYR A 197 -16.08 -2.88 2.38
N GLU A 198 -17.39 -2.87 2.58
CA GLU A 198 -18.29 -1.98 1.85
C GLU A 198 -18.23 -0.58 2.48
N LEU A 199 -17.42 0.31 1.89
CA LEU A 199 -17.28 1.70 2.32
C LEU A 199 -18.05 2.66 1.39
N GLN A 200 -18.47 3.79 1.94
CA GLN A 200 -19.23 4.83 1.24
C GLN A 200 -18.36 5.72 0.33
N ASP A 201 -17.28 5.18 -0.24
CA ASP A 201 -16.34 5.92 -1.08
C ASP A 201 -16.27 5.39 -2.53
N ASN A 202 -17.13 4.42 -2.87
CA ASN A 202 -17.14 3.70 -4.16
C ASN A 202 -15.79 3.06 -4.52
N GLY A 203 -14.93 2.77 -3.54
CA GLY A 203 -13.61 2.21 -3.81
C GLY A 203 -12.57 3.22 -4.30
N LYS A 204 -12.86 4.54 -4.25
CA LYS A 204 -12.00 5.58 -4.81
C LYS A 204 -10.68 5.74 -4.04
N TYR A 205 -10.68 5.53 -2.72
CA TYR A 205 -9.57 5.94 -1.87
C TYR A 205 -8.78 4.78 -1.25
N GLY A 206 -7.58 5.09 -0.74
CA GLY A 206 -6.78 4.19 0.08
C GLY A 206 -5.68 3.45 -0.67
N GLN A 207 -5.87 3.04 -1.93
CA GLN A 207 -4.84 2.30 -2.69
C GLN A 207 -3.86 3.20 -3.46
N LEU A 208 -4.35 4.30 -4.03
CA LEU A 208 -3.48 5.27 -4.72
C LEU A 208 -2.46 5.83 -3.74
N GLY A 209 -1.18 5.83 -4.14
CA GLY A 209 -0.10 6.35 -3.31
C GLY A 209 0.35 5.43 -2.17
N TRP A 210 0.00 4.13 -2.19
CA TRP A 210 0.36 3.20 -1.11
C TRP A 210 1.88 3.12 -0.84
N THR A 211 2.73 3.24 -1.87
CA THR A 211 4.20 3.33 -1.73
C THR A 211 4.66 4.65 -1.15
N TYR A 212 4.02 5.76 -1.54
CA TYR A 212 4.25 7.06 -0.91
C TYR A 212 3.85 7.03 0.57
N SER A 213 2.78 6.32 0.93
CA SER A 213 2.43 6.07 2.33
C SER A 213 3.51 5.31 3.11
N LEU A 214 4.25 4.39 2.47
CA LEU A 214 5.42 3.75 3.09
C LEU A 214 6.57 4.75 3.27
N VAL A 215 6.80 5.65 2.32
CA VAL A 215 7.79 6.74 2.47
C VAL A 215 7.42 7.65 3.64
N LEU A 216 6.14 8.03 3.77
CA LEU A 216 5.66 8.81 4.91
C LEU A 216 5.84 8.07 6.23
N LEU A 217 5.59 6.75 6.27
CA LEU A 217 5.87 5.92 7.45
C LEU A 217 7.36 5.89 7.78
N ALA A 218 8.23 5.78 6.78
CA ALA A 218 9.68 5.83 6.99
C ALA A 218 10.13 7.18 7.57
N LYS A 219 9.52 8.29 7.11
CA LYS A 219 9.85 9.67 7.52
C LYS A 219 9.27 10.06 8.89
N TYR A 220 8.06 9.62 9.22
CA TYR A 220 7.32 10.10 10.40
C TYR A 220 6.99 9.04 11.43
N GLY A 221 7.08 7.76 11.08
CA GLY A 221 6.57 6.66 11.87
C GLY A 221 7.40 6.32 13.12
N ASP A 222 8.59 6.90 13.29
CA ASP A 222 9.37 6.75 14.53
C ASP A 222 8.67 7.43 15.73
N SER A 223 7.72 8.34 15.48
CA SER A 223 6.87 8.95 16.49
C SER A 223 5.42 8.60 16.26
N ALA A 224 4.65 8.45 17.33
CA ALA A 224 3.21 8.20 17.23
C ALA A 224 2.49 9.36 16.52
N ARG A 225 1.83 9.06 15.41
CA ARG A 225 1.02 10.01 14.63
C ARG A 225 -0.36 9.42 14.40
N LYS A 226 -1.39 10.25 14.43
CA LYS A 226 -2.74 9.81 14.07
C LYS A 226 -2.79 9.36 12.61
N SER A 227 -3.68 8.44 12.28
CA SER A 227 -3.90 7.99 10.90
C SER A 227 -4.32 9.12 9.93
N ASP A 228 -5.04 10.15 10.42
CA ASP A 228 -5.44 11.32 9.64
C ASP A 228 -4.25 12.20 9.22
N PHE A 229 -3.20 12.29 10.04
CA PHE A 229 -1.96 12.97 9.66
C PHE A 229 -1.41 12.46 8.33
N TYR A 230 -1.40 11.14 8.13
CA TYR A 230 -0.89 10.54 6.89
C TYR A 230 -1.87 10.71 5.73
N SER A 231 -3.17 10.52 5.93
CA SER A 231 -4.13 10.71 4.84
C SER A 231 -4.22 12.18 4.39
N LEU A 232 -4.00 13.15 5.27
CA LEU A 232 -3.88 14.56 4.88
C LEU A 232 -2.72 14.81 3.90
N LYS A 233 -1.58 14.11 4.07
CA LYS A 233 -0.46 14.16 3.12
C LYS A 233 -0.84 13.62 1.74
N LEU A 234 -1.69 12.59 1.70
CA LEU A 234 -2.21 12.03 0.45
C LEU A 234 -3.23 12.98 -0.19
N ILE A 235 -4.11 13.59 0.60
CA ILE A 235 -5.05 14.60 0.13
C ILE A 235 -4.30 15.78 -0.48
N GLN A 236 -3.28 16.31 0.21
CA GLN A 236 -2.43 17.38 -0.29
C GLN A 236 -1.73 17.02 -1.61
N ALA A 237 -1.32 15.76 -1.76
CA ALA A 237 -0.62 15.30 -2.96
C ALA A 237 -1.54 15.05 -4.16
N PHE A 238 -2.76 14.54 -3.94
CA PHE A 238 -3.57 13.93 -5.01
C PHE A 238 -5.02 14.42 -5.11
N GLU A 239 -5.54 15.16 -4.13
CA GLU A 239 -6.95 15.56 -4.08
C GLU A 239 -7.04 17.07 -3.80
N GLU A 240 -6.68 17.90 -4.79
CA GLU A 240 -6.64 19.37 -4.71
C GLU A 240 -7.90 19.97 -4.07
N HIS A 241 -9.09 19.57 -4.50
CA HIS A 241 -10.34 20.08 -3.93
C HIS A 241 -10.55 19.71 -2.46
N LEU A 242 -10.15 18.50 -2.05
CA LEU A 242 -10.25 18.09 -0.64
C LEU A 242 -9.21 18.82 0.21
N TRP A 243 -8.04 19.10 -0.36
CA TRP A 243 -7.00 19.88 0.29
C TRP A 243 -7.41 21.34 0.49
N GLU A 244 -7.97 21.99 -0.53
CA GLU A 244 -8.54 23.33 -0.41
C GLU A 244 -9.64 23.39 0.65
N ALA A 245 -10.51 22.37 0.71
CA ALA A 245 -11.54 22.27 1.73
C ALA A 245 -10.93 22.19 3.14
N HIS A 246 -9.88 21.39 3.32
CA HIS A 246 -9.14 21.28 4.58
C HIS A 246 -8.51 22.63 5.00
N GLN A 247 -7.79 23.28 4.09
CA GLN A 247 -7.11 24.55 4.36
C GLN A 247 -8.08 25.67 4.78
N ASN A 248 -9.29 25.64 4.22
CA ASN A 248 -10.33 26.63 4.53
C ASN A 248 -11.20 26.25 5.74
N GLY A 249 -10.94 25.14 6.42
CA GLY A 249 -11.75 24.63 7.52
C GLY A 249 -13.18 24.23 7.10
N LYS A 250 -13.35 23.81 5.84
CA LYS A 250 -14.63 23.45 5.21
C LYS A 250 -14.67 21.97 4.81
N GLU A 251 -14.01 21.12 5.58
CA GLU A 251 -14.04 19.67 5.33
C GLU A 251 -15.47 19.14 5.36
N GLY A 252 -15.78 18.26 4.41
CA GLY A 252 -17.09 17.63 4.31
C GLY A 252 -17.00 16.10 4.34
N LYS A 253 -18.12 15.46 4.00
CA LYS A 253 -18.24 13.99 3.93
C LYS A 253 -17.13 13.34 3.12
N ALA A 254 -16.73 13.93 1.99
CA ALA A 254 -15.69 13.38 1.13
C ALA A 254 -14.30 13.33 1.80
N ASN A 255 -13.95 14.32 2.65
CA ASN A 255 -12.73 14.28 3.46
C ASN A 255 -12.81 13.14 4.48
N GLU A 256 -13.94 13.02 5.17
CA GLU A 256 -14.15 11.94 6.14
C GLU A 256 -14.07 10.55 5.50
N ASP A 257 -14.69 10.37 4.33
CA ASP A 257 -14.67 9.13 3.56
C ASP A 257 -13.24 8.80 3.12
N PHE A 258 -12.46 9.80 2.70
CA PHE A 258 -11.03 9.62 2.38
C PHE A 258 -10.25 9.13 3.60
N HIS A 259 -10.35 9.84 4.74
CA HIS A 259 -9.65 9.47 5.96
C HIS A 259 -10.02 8.05 6.42
N GLN A 260 -11.30 7.71 6.33
CA GLN A 260 -11.80 6.40 6.74
C GLN A 260 -11.30 5.28 5.82
N ALA A 261 -11.45 5.45 4.51
CA ALA A 261 -10.99 4.47 3.54
C ALA A 261 -9.48 4.26 3.63
N TYR A 262 -8.70 5.34 3.78
CA TYR A 262 -7.26 5.25 3.98
C TYR A 262 -6.89 4.51 5.28
N LYS A 263 -7.52 4.86 6.41
CA LYS A 263 -7.29 4.19 7.69
C LYS A 263 -7.52 2.67 7.58
N ILE A 264 -8.67 2.27 7.04
CA ILE A 264 -9.04 0.86 6.94
C ILE A 264 -8.12 0.15 5.94
N ARG A 265 -8.07 0.62 4.69
CA ARG A 265 -7.42 -0.12 3.60
C ARG A 265 -5.90 -0.10 3.71
N PHE A 266 -5.30 1.04 4.05
CA PHE A 266 -3.85 1.15 4.20
C PHE A 266 -3.39 0.65 5.57
N PHE A 267 -3.88 1.22 6.68
CA PHE A 267 -3.32 0.89 8.00
C PHE A 267 -3.85 -0.44 8.56
N GLU A 268 -5.16 -0.59 8.72
CA GLU A 268 -5.75 -1.75 9.40
C GLU A 268 -5.66 -3.04 8.56
N CYS A 269 -5.72 -2.90 7.23
CA CYS A 269 -5.49 -3.98 6.28
C CYS A 269 -4.02 -4.05 5.86
N PHE A 270 -3.61 -3.37 4.78
CA PHE A 270 -2.32 -3.62 4.14
C PHE A 270 -1.10 -3.57 5.09
N ALA A 271 -0.88 -2.45 5.76
CA ALA A 271 0.30 -2.24 6.61
C ALA A 271 0.28 -3.16 7.85
N ASN A 272 -0.85 -3.29 8.54
CA ASN A 272 -0.99 -4.18 9.69
C ASN A 272 -0.84 -5.66 9.31
N TRP A 273 -1.45 -6.10 8.20
CA TRP A 273 -1.32 -7.49 7.73
C TRP A 273 0.14 -7.84 7.44
N PHE A 274 0.89 -6.95 6.80
CA PHE A 274 2.32 -7.17 6.56
C PHE A 274 3.20 -6.90 7.78
N GLY A 275 2.64 -6.45 8.91
CA GLY A 275 3.35 -6.21 10.17
C GLY A 275 4.21 -4.95 10.16
N LEU A 276 3.85 -3.96 9.35
CA LEU A 276 4.63 -2.75 9.08
C LEU A 276 4.42 -1.63 10.11
N VAL A 277 3.35 -1.71 10.88
CA VAL A 277 2.94 -0.67 11.83
C VAL A 277 2.47 -1.29 13.14
N ASN A 278 2.56 -0.52 14.22
CA ASN A 278 1.78 -0.74 15.42
C ASN A 278 0.61 0.24 15.43
N ILE A 279 -0.58 -0.24 15.80
CA ILE A 279 -1.81 0.54 15.82
C ILE A 279 -2.33 0.59 17.26
N GLU A 280 -2.39 1.79 17.81
CA GLU A 280 -2.93 2.06 19.15
C GLU A 280 -4.25 2.83 19.02
N SER A 281 -5.36 2.22 19.44
CA SER A 281 -6.67 2.88 19.53
C SER A 281 -6.91 3.39 20.95
N LYS A 282 -7.45 4.61 21.06
CA LYS A 282 -7.89 5.16 22.34
C LYS A 282 -9.25 4.58 22.71
N SER A 283 -9.26 3.42 23.37
CA SER A 283 -10.28 2.90 24.30
C SER A 283 -10.79 1.49 23.97
N ASP A 284 -10.78 0.67 25.02
CA ASP A 284 -11.28 -0.71 25.07
C ASP A 284 -12.81 -0.85 25.01
N ARG A 285 -13.60 0.22 24.85
CA ARG A 285 -15.06 0.15 25.08
C ARG A 285 -15.97 0.93 24.14
N SER A 286 -15.46 1.71 23.19
CA SER A 286 -16.29 2.25 22.10
C SER A 286 -15.50 2.31 20.78
N PHE A 287 -15.79 1.35 19.89
CA PHE A 287 -15.31 1.40 18.51
C PHE A 287 -16.06 2.53 17.78
N SER A 288 -15.55 3.75 17.89
CA SER A 288 -16.06 4.86 17.10
C SER A 288 -15.64 4.69 15.65
N TYR A 289 -16.60 4.76 14.73
CA TYR A 289 -16.33 4.82 13.29
C TYR A 289 -15.31 5.92 12.96
N PHE A 290 -15.33 7.02 13.72
CA PHE A 290 -14.47 8.18 13.56
C PHE A 290 -13.16 8.11 14.35
N ASP A 291 -12.82 6.97 14.95
CA ASP A 291 -11.54 6.84 15.64
C ASP A 291 -10.37 7.08 14.67
N ARG A 292 -9.34 7.75 15.20
CA ARG A 292 -8.10 8.13 14.54
C ARG A 292 -6.96 7.49 15.32
N PRO A 293 -6.68 6.20 15.08
CA PRO A 293 -5.68 5.48 15.85
C PRO A 293 -4.31 6.14 15.69
N LEU A 294 -3.49 6.01 16.74
CA LEU A 294 -2.09 6.36 16.70
C LEU A 294 -1.31 5.25 16.01
N ILE A 295 -0.46 5.65 15.09
CA ILE A 295 0.34 4.78 14.25
C ILE A 295 1.81 5.04 14.56
N THR A 296 2.55 3.97 14.80
CA THR A 296 4.02 3.95 14.77
C THR A 296 4.49 2.93 13.76
N LYS A 297 5.64 3.18 13.14
CA LYS A 297 6.34 2.24 12.27
C LYS A 297 6.87 1.08 13.14
N SER A 298 6.70 -0.15 12.66
CA SER A 298 7.20 -1.31 13.39
C SER A 298 8.71 -1.50 13.18
N GLU A 299 9.32 -2.31 14.06
CA GLU A 299 10.70 -2.75 13.88
C GLU A 299 10.85 -3.57 12.59
N LEU A 300 9.83 -4.36 12.22
CA LEU A 300 9.85 -5.13 10.98
C LEU A 300 9.93 -4.23 9.74
N PHE A 301 9.25 -3.07 9.74
CA PHE A 301 9.39 -2.12 8.63
C PHE A 301 10.87 -1.74 8.42
N ASN A 302 11.57 -1.36 9.49
CA ASN A 302 12.99 -0.98 9.41
C ASN A 302 13.88 -2.14 8.95
N GLN A 303 13.47 -3.38 9.18
CA GLN A 303 14.18 -4.59 8.74
C GLN A 303 13.91 -4.92 7.26
N LEU A 304 12.77 -4.50 6.72
CA LEU A 304 12.37 -4.79 5.33
C LEU A 304 12.72 -3.68 4.34
N PHE A 305 12.68 -2.42 4.77
CA PHE A 305 12.79 -1.27 3.86
C PHE A 305 13.97 -0.36 4.19
N GLU A 306 14.48 0.31 3.17
CA GLU A 306 15.44 1.41 3.29
C GLU A 306 15.05 2.59 2.40
N LEU A 307 15.41 3.79 2.83
CA LEU A 307 15.26 5.01 2.03
C LEU A 307 16.58 5.35 1.34
N ASN A 308 16.54 5.40 0.01
CA ASN A 308 17.61 5.88 -0.83
C ASN A 308 17.34 7.34 -1.17
N TYR A 309 17.77 8.24 -0.29
CA TYR A 309 17.94 9.62 -0.70
C TYR A 309 19.16 9.67 -1.62
N THR A 310 18.93 9.56 -2.93
CA THR A 310 19.96 9.85 -3.92
C THR A 310 20.45 11.28 -3.63
N ARG A 311 21.73 11.39 -3.26
CA ARG A 311 22.39 12.67 -2.92
C ARG A 311 22.56 13.55 -4.14
#